data_AF-A0A257A645-F1
#
_entry.id   AF-A0A257A645-F1
#
_cell.length_a   1.000
_cell.length_b   1.000
_cell.length_c   1.000
_cell.angle_alpha   90.00
_cell.angle_beta   90.00
_cell.angle_gamma   90.00
#
_symmetry.space_group_name_H-M   'P 1'
#
loop_
_entity.id
_entity.type
_entity.pdbx_description
1 polymer ?
#
loop_
_entity_poly.entity_id
_entity_poly.type
_entity_poly.pdbx_seq_one_letter_code
_entity_poly.pdbx_strand_id
1 'polypeptide(L)'
;MKIFVKLLTSNDDLFWLTGKTGMGKSTFLLWLKKFAPKYSIKPLFFHGGEDLKFEMVKMEIEDASKPSFLAKFFLRRKYTKKPLLVLLDEVGWVSEEENEKIKNFPLFSKQVG
;
A
#
# COMPACT_ATOMS: atom_id res chain seq x y z
N MET A 1 -9.63 15.27 2.62
CA MET A 1 -8.66 14.49 1.83
C MET A 1 -7.88 13.62 2.79
N LYS A 2 -8.11 12.31 2.69
CA LYS A 2 -7.50 11.27 3.51
C LYS A 2 -6.43 10.58 2.66
N ILE A 3 -5.37 10.12 3.29
CA ILE A 3 -4.31 9.36 2.61
C ILE A 3 -4.06 8.10 3.42
N PHE A 4 -3.91 6.98 2.72
CA PHE A 4 -3.56 5.70 3.30
C PHE A 4 -2.07 5.46 3.13
N VAL A 5 -1.35 5.24 4.23
CA VAL A 5 0.04 4.77 4.21
C VAL A 5 0.09 3.47 5.00
N LYS A 6 0.48 2.38 4.34
CA LYS A 6 0.68 1.11 5.03
C LYS A 6 1.99 0.46 4.66
N LEU A 7 2.76 0.10 5.68
CA LEU A 7 3.97 -0.70 5.53
C LEU A 7 3.63 -2.18 5.78
N LEU A 8 3.84 -3.04 4.79
CA LEU A 8 3.69 -4.49 4.92
C LEU A 8 5.01 -5.11 5.38
N THR A 9 5.11 -5.39 6.68
CA THR A 9 6.25 -6.06 7.34
C THR A 9 5.78 -7.00 8.44
N SER A 10 6.65 -7.42 9.37
CA SER A 10 6.24 -8.16 10.57
C SER A 10 5.31 -7.34 11.48
N ASN A 11 5.39 -6.01 11.43
CA ASN A 11 4.44 -5.09 12.05
C ASN A 11 3.78 -4.25 10.96
N ASP A 12 2.45 -4.30 10.91
CA ASP A 12 1.63 -3.59 9.95
C ASP A 12 1.17 -2.25 10.55
N ASP A 13 1.86 -1.15 10.23
CA ASP A 13 1.46 0.19 10.68
C ASP A 13 0.57 0.89 9.63
N LEU A 14 -0.49 1.53 10.11
CA LEU A 14 -1.45 2.31 9.31
C LEU A 14 -1.42 3.78 9.72
N PHE A 15 -1.22 4.68 8.75
CA PHE A 15 -1.27 6.12 8.98
C PHE A 15 -2.32 6.79 8.09
N TRP A 16 -3.09 7.68 8.71
CA TRP A 16 -4.01 8.59 8.02
C TRP A 16 -3.44 9.99 8.01
N LEU A 17 -3.16 10.53 6.83
CA LEU A 17 -2.81 11.96 6.70
C LEU A 17 -4.06 12.74 6.30
N THR A 18 -4.41 13.74 7.10
CA THR A 18 -5.53 14.63 6.87
C THR A 18 -5.05 16.08 6.85
N GLY A 19 -5.75 16.94 6.11
CA GLY A 19 -5.42 18.36 6.03
C GLY A 19 -6.12 19.08 4.89
N LYS A 20 -6.08 20.41 4.90
CA LYS A 20 -6.70 21.26 3.88
C LYS A 20 -6.10 21.01 2.49
N THR A 21 -6.86 21.31 1.45
CA THR A 21 -6.37 21.28 0.06
C THR A 21 -5.20 22.27 -0.11
N GLY A 22 -4.22 21.94 -0.94
CA GLY A 22 -3.04 22.79 -1.17
C GLY A 22 -1.90 22.66 -0.14
N MET A 23 -2.06 21.90 0.95
CA MET A 23 -1.00 21.68 1.96
C MET A 23 0.15 20.74 1.52
N GLY A 24 0.23 20.38 0.24
CA GLY A 24 1.30 19.51 -0.28
C GLY A 24 1.18 18.03 0.10
N LYS A 25 -0.01 17.54 0.48
CA LYS A 25 -0.20 16.13 0.89
C LYS A 25 0.10 15.12 -0.23
N SER A 26 -0.39 15.38 -1.44
CA SER A 26 -0.05 14.57 -2.63
C SER A 26 1.44 14.66 -2.96
N THR A 27 2.04 15.85 -2.84
CA THR A 27 3.48 16.04 -3.00
C THR A 27 4.28 15.23 -1.99
N PHE A 28 3.82 15.15 -0.74
CA PHE A 28 4.43 14.32 0.29
C PHE A 28 4.35 12.82 -0.05
N LEU A 29 3.23 12.34 -0.59
CA LEU A 29 3.13 10.96 -1.08
C LEU A 29 4.08 10.67 -2.24
N LEU A 30 4.18 11.58 -3.21
CA LEU A 30 5.13 11.46 -4.32
C LEU A 30 6.58 11.47 -3.83
N TRP A 31 6.87 12.25 -2.79
CA TRP A 31 8.16 12.23 -2.12
C TRP A 31 8.43 10.87 -1.47
N LEU A 32 7.49 10.30 -0.70
CA LEU A 32 7.62 8.96 -0.14
C LEU A 32 7.85 7.90 -1.21
N LYS A 33 7.07 7.93 -2.31
CA LYS A 33 7.25 7.04 -3.46
C LYS A 33 8.66 7.14 -4.05
N LYS A 34 9.22 8.34 -4.14
CA LYS A 34 10.56 8.58 -4.69
C LYS A 34 11.67 8.08 -3.76
N PHE A 35 11.51 8.23 -2.44
CA PHE A 35 12.57 7.94 -1.47
C PHE A 35 12.50 6.54 -0.85
N ALA A 36 11.32 5.92 -0.76
CA ALA A 36 11.16 4.56 -0.20
C ALA A 36 12.11 3.50 -0.79
N PRO A 37 12.39 3.46 -2.11
CA PRO A 37 13.33 2.50 -2.68
C PRO A 37 14.76 2.61 -2.13
N LYS A 38 15.18 3.80 -1.68
CA LYS A 38 16.50 4.01 -1.06
C LYS A 38 16.66 3.26 0.27
N TYR A 39 15.54 2.92 0.91
CA TYR A 39 15.50 2.17 2.16
C TYR A 39 15.10 0.70 1.94
N SER A 40 15.23 0.19 0.71
CA SER A 40 14.80 -1.17 0.32
C SER A 40 13.31 -1.45 0.50
N ILE A 41 12.48 -0.40 0.57
CA ILE A 41 11.02 -0.49 0.63
C ILE A 41 10.47 -0.32 -0.79
N LYS A 42 9.51 -1.16 -1.19
CA LYS A 42 8.84 -1.07 -2.50
C LYS A 42 7.53 -0.29 -2.35
N PRO A 43 7.43 0.95 -2.88
CA PRO A 43 6.20 1.71 -2.84
C PRO A 43 5.20 1.23 -3.90
N LEU A 44 3.93 1.18 -3.53
CA LEU A 44 2.77 1.06 -4.42
C LEU A 44 1.96 2.34 -4.25
N PHE A 45 1.60 2.99 -5.35
CA PHE A 45 0.90 4.27 -5.30
C PHE A 45 -0.39 4.19 -6.11
N PHE A 46 -1.50 4.48 -5.46
CA PHE A 46 -2.84 4.51 -6.04
C PHE A 46 -3.42 5.91 -5.89
N HIS A 47 -4.13 6.36 -6.92
CA HIS A 47 -4.89 7.59 -6.87
C HIS A 47 -6.36 7.23 -6.61
N GLY A 48 -6.90 7.64 -5.46
CA GLY A 48 -8.22 7.25 -4.94
C GLY A 48 -9.38 8.07 -5.47
N GLY A 49 -9.40 8.33 -6.78
CA GLY A 49 -10.60 8.84 -7.46
C GLY A 49 -11.74 7.83 -7.47
N GLU A 50 -12.88 8.20 -8.07
CA GLU A 50 -14.11 7.37 -8.12
C GLU A 50 -13.90 5.98 -8.75
N ASP A 51 -12.90 5.84 -9.61
CA ASP A 51 -12.60 4.58 -10.32
C ASP A 51 -11.75 3.59 -9.52
N LEU A 52 -11.23 3.96 -8.34
CA LEU A 52 -10.37 3.06 -7.59
C LEU A 52 -11.18 1.95 -6.92
N LYS A 53 -11.04 0.73 -7.44
CA LYS A 53 -11.66 -0.48 -6.91
C LYS A 53 -10.69 -1.28 -6.04
N PHE A 54 -11.23 -1.91 -5.00
CA PHE A 54 -10.54 -2.83 -4.11
C PHE A 54 -9.78 -3.91 -4.87
N GLU A 55 -10.39 -4.52 -5.89
CA GLU A 55 -9.74 -5.60 -6.66
C GLU A 55 -8.47 -5.12 -7.37
N MET A 56 -8.41 -3.85 -7.82
CA MET A 56 -7.19 -3.29 -8.40
C MET A 56 -6.08 -3.20 -7.36
N VAL A 57 -6.41 -2.66 -6.18
CA VAL A 57 -5.48 -2.52 -5.05
C VAL A 57 -4.97 -3.90 -4.61
N LYS A 58 -5.88 -4.87 -4.48
CA LYS A 58 -5.58 -6.25 -4.10
C LYS A 58 -4.65 -6.93 -5.10
N MET A 59 -4.98 -6.88 -6.40
CA MET A 59 -4.14 -7.49 -7.44
C MET A 59 -2.72 -6.93 -7.43
N GLU A 60 -2.58 -5.61 -7.32
CA GLU A 60 -1.27 -4.96 -7.40
C GLU A 60 -0.42 -5.23 -6.13
N ILE A 61 -1.05 -5.33 -4.96
CA ILE A 61 -0.39 -5.77 -3.73
C ILE A 61 0.04 -7.24 -3.82
N GLU A 62 -0.83 -8.13 -4.28
CA GLU A 62 -0.51 -9.56 -4.42
C GLU A 62 0.65 -9.77 -5.39
N ASP A 63 0.62 -9.11 -6.55
CA ASP A 63 1.70 -9.16 -7.54
C ASP A 63 3.01 -8.59 -6.99
N ALA A 64 2.94 -7.50 -6.22
CA ALA A 64 4.11 -6.93 -5.59
C ALA A 64 4.68 -7.80 -4.46
N SER A 65 3.85 -8.63 -3.83
CA SER A 65 4.20 -9.52 -2.72
C SER A 65 4.75 -10.86 -3.19
N LYS A 66 4.55 -11.24 -4.46
CA LYS A 66 5.04 -12.50 -5.04
C LYS A 66 6.58 -12.55 -5.05
N PRO A 67 7.21 -13.59 -4.47
CA PRO A 67 8.65 -13.77 -4.58
C PRO A 67 9.05 -13.99 -6.04
N SER A 68 10.25 -13.52 -6.41
CA SER A 68 10.80 -13.82 -7.73
C SER A 68 10.90 -15.33 -7.95
N PHE A 69 10.73 -15.78 -9.21
CA PHE A 69 10.78 -17.20 -9.57
C PHE A 69 12.04 -17.91 -9.02
N LEU A 70 13.18 -17.23 -9.05
CA LEU A 70 14.44 -17.69 -8.47
C LEU A 70 14.38 -17.80 -6.94
N ALA A 71 13.79 -16.84 -6.23
CA ALA A 71 13.64 -16.92 -4.78
C ALA A 71 12.66 -18.03 -4.34
N LYS A 72 11.64 -18.31 -5.16
CA LYS A 72 10.68 -19.40 -4.93
C LYS A 72 11.35 -20.77 -5.08
N PHE A 73 12.20 -20.93 -6.09
CA PHE A 73 12.86 -22.21 -6.40
C PHE A 73 14.06 -22.49 -5.49
N PHE A 74 14.92 -21.49 -5.24
CA PHE A 74 16.17 -21.69 -4.49
C PHE A 74 16.04 -21.51 -2.97
N LEU A 75 15.07 -20.71 -2.49
CA LEU A 75 14.99 -20.34 -1.06
C LEU A 75 13.70 -20.82 -0.37
N ARG A 76 12.80 -21.53 -1.07
CA ARG A 76 11.47 -21.96 -0.57
C ARG A 76 10.66 -20.85 0.14
N ARG A 77 10.88 -19.57 -0.20
CA ARG A 77 10.22 -18.44 0.48
C ARG A 77 8.85 -18.15 -0.13
N LYS A 78 7.88 -17.87 0.74
CA LYS A 78 6.47 -17.61 0.37
C LYS A 78 6.21 -16.15 -0.06
N TYR A 79 7.09 -15.20 0.33
CA TYR A 79 6.92 -13.75 0.09
C TYR A 79 8.23 -13.05 -0.31
N THR A 80 8.14 -11.87 -0.95
CA THR A 80 9.33 -11.02 -1.22
C THR A 80 10.00 -10.56 0.07
N LYS A 81 11.31 -10.32 0.01
CA LYS A 81 12.12 -9.87 1.15
C LYS A 81 11.99 -8.36 1.45
N LYS A 82 11.31 -7.60 0.58
CA LYS A 82 11.24 -6.14 0.65
C LYS A 82 9.90 -5.71 1.24
N PRO A 83 9.88 -4.86 2.28
CA PRO A 83 8.66 -4.23 2.75
C PRO A 83 7.89 -3.55 1.63
N LEU A 84 6.56 -3.64 1.61
CA LEU A 84 5.73 -2.87 0.69
C LEU A 84 5.19 -1.63 1.38
N LEU A 85 5.26 -0.47 0.72
CA LEU A 85 4.66 0.78 1.20
C LEU A 85 3.48 1.14 0.30
N VAL A 86 2.27 0.89 0.76
CA VAL A 86 1.03 1.19 0.04
C VAL A 86 0.63 2.63 0.32
N LEU A 87 0.54 3.45 -0.72
CA LEU A 87 0.19 4.86 -0.68
C LEU A 87 -1.12 5.05 -1.48
N LEU A 88 -2.22 5.42 -0.82
CA LEU A 88 -3.43 5.83 -1.52
C LEU A 88 -3.66 7.32 -1.32
N ASP A 89 -3.67 8.08 -2.42
CA ASP A 89 -4.06 9.49 -2.40
C ASP A 89 -5.58 9.62 -2.52
N GLU A 90 -6.13 10.75 -2.10
CA GLU A 90 -7.52 11.12 -2.40
C GLU A 90 -8.64 10.14 -2.02
N VAL A 91 -8.45 9.23 -1.06
CA VAL A 91 -9.43 8.18 -0.68
C VAL A 91 -10.79 8.68 -0.15
N GLY A 92 -11.04 9.98 -0.16
CA GLY A 92 -12.37 10.55 0.08
C GLY A 92 -13.32 10.43 -1.12
N TRP A 93 -12.82 10.12 -2.32
CA TRP A 93 -13.64 9.89 -3.52
C TRP A 93 -13.89 8.41 -3.82
N VAL A 94 -13.25 7.53 -3.05
CA VAL A 94 -13.55 6.08 -3.07
C VAL A 94 -14.87 5.85 -2.35
N SER A 95 -15.74 5.03 -2.91
CA SER A 95 -17.01 4.66 -2.25
C SER A 95 -16.73 4.03 -0.88
N GLU A 96 -17.64 4.24 0.09
CA GLU A 96 -17.44 3.70 1.44
C GLU A 96 -17.28 2.18 1.43
N GLU A 97 -18.03 1.48 0.57
CA GLU A 97 -17.94 0.03 0.39
C GLU A 97 -16.53 -0.42 -0.05
N GLU A 98 -15.96 0.22 -1.07
CA GLU A 98 -14.63 -0.13 -1.57
C GLU A 98 -13.54 0.26 -0.55
N ASN A 99 -13.74 1.37 0.16
CA ASN A 99 -12.85 1.82 1.22
C ASN A 99 -12.82 0.82 2.39
N GLU A 100 -13.96 0.24 2.78
CA GLU A 100 -14.03 -0.81 3.81
C GLU A 100 -13.34 -2.09 3.37
N LYS A 101 -13.53 -2.53 2.12
CA LYS A 101 -12.83 -3.70 1.57
C LYS A 101 -11.32 -3.49 1.55
N ILE A 102 -10.88 -2.30 1.12
CA ILE A 102 -9.46 -1.91 1.14
C ILE A 102 -8.94 -1.89 2.58
N LYS A 103 -9.67 -1.38 3.58
CA LYS A 103 -9.18 -1.41 4.97
C LYS A 103 -9.07 -2.83 5.53
N ASN A 104 -10.02 -3.70 5.20
CA ASN A 104 -10.18 -5.03 5.82
C ASN A 104 -9.42 -6.16 5.10
N PHE A 105 -8.73 -5.88 3.99
CA PHE A 105 -7.99 -6.88 3.23
C PHE A 105 -7.07 -7.73 4.15
N PRO A 106 -7.01 -9.07 4.03
CA PRO A 106 -6.23 -9.92 4.95
C PRO A 106 -4.73 -9.67 4.96
N LEU A 107 -4.15 -9.22 3.83
CA LEU A 107 -2.77 -8.72 3.78
C LEU A 107 -2.59 -7.38 4.52
N PHE A 108 -3.68 -6.80 4.98
CA PHE A 108 -3.71 -5.67 5.90
C PHE A 108 -4.14 -6.02 7.33
N SER A 109 -4.58 -7.24 7.62
CA SER A 109 -5.22 -7.58 8.91
C SER A 109 -4.67 -8.85 9.60
N LYS A 110 -3.55 -9.44 9.16
CA LYS A 110 -2.90 -10.59 9.83
C LYS A 110 -1.36 -10.57 9.61
N GLN A 111 -0.48 -10.79 10.58
CA GLN A 111 -0.58 -11.54 11.84
C GLN A 111 0.28 -10.91 12.95
N VAL A 112 -0.36 -10.54 14.07
CA VAL A 112 0.28 -10.66 15.39
C VAL A 112 0.18 -12.14 15.74
N GLY A 113 1.32 -12.82 15.76
CA GLY A 113 1.51 -14.12 16.41
C GLY A 113 2.17 -13.90 17.76
#